data_AF-A0A956AW50-F1
#
_entry.id   AF-A0A956AW50-F1
#
_cell.length_a   1.000
_cell.length_b   1.000
_cell.length_c   1.000
_cell.angle_alpha   90.00
_cell.angle_beta   90.00
_cell.angle_gamma   90.00
#
_symmetry.space_group_name_H-M   'P 1'
#
loop_
_entity.id
_entity.type
_entity.pdbx_description
1 polymer ?
#
loop_
_entity_poly.entity_id
_entity_poly.type
_entity_poly.pdbx_seq_one_letter_code
_entity_poly.pdbx_strand_id
1 'polypeptide(L)' 'CELHAIRQVHNLAKTAIIQRAWQERKGPFLHAWVYDLRDGILQPQITIAPDHKVQAPFRFDFED' A
#
# COMPACT_ATOMS: atom_id res chain seq x y z
N CYS A 1 -3.04 -10.02 13.91
CA CYS A 1 -3.32 -10.03 12.45
C CYS A 1 -3.20 -8.63 11.82
N GLU A 2 -3.57 -7.57 12.53
CA GLU A 2 -3.48 -6.17 12.05
C GLU A 2 -2.07 -5.76 11.61
N LEU A 3 -1.05 -6.12 12.39
CA LEU A 3 0.35 -5.86 12.05
C LEU A 3 0.79 -6.54 10.73
N HIS A 4 0.20 -7.69 10.38
CA HIS A 4 0.49 -8.38 9.12
C HIS A 4 -0.19 -7.67 7.94
N ALA A 5 -1.44 -7.24 8.09
CA ALA A 5 -2.17 -6.52 7.03
C ALA A 5 -1.47 -5.20 6.67
N ILE A 6 -1.09 -4.41 7.68
CA ILE A 6 -0.36 -3.14 7.49
C ILE A 6 1.00 -3.41 6.81
N ARG A 7 1.75 -4.41 7.30
CA ARG A 7 3.06 -4.77 6.73
C ARG A 7 2.96 -5.26 5.28
N GLN A 8 1.92 -6.02 4.92
CA GLN A 8 1.72 -6.48 3.54
C GLN A 8 1.41 -5.33 2.59
N VAL A 9 0.57 -4.37 3.00
CA VAL A 9 0.27 -3.19 2.18
C VAL A 9 1.51 -2.31 1.98
N HIS A 10 2.36 -2.16 3.01
CA HIS A 10 3.65 -1.49 2.82
C HIS A 10 4.61 -2.25 1.90
N ASN A 11 4.62 -3.58 1.94
CA ASN A 11 5.43 -4.37 1.01
C ASN A 11 4.91 -4.22 -0.43
N LEU A 12 3.59 -4.15 -0.63
CA LEU A 12 2.99 -3.90 -1.94
C LEU A 12 3.37 -2.52 -2.49
N ALA A 13 3.32 -1.49 -1.65
CA ALA A 13 3.76 -0.13 -1.99
C ALA A 13 5.24 -0.04 -2.42
N LYS A 14 6.09 -0.97 -1.95
CA LYS A 14 7.51 -1.03 -2.31
C LYS A 14 7.77 -1.69 -3.66
N THR A 15 6.77 -2.31 -4.29
CA THR A 15 6.96 -2.97 -5.58
C THR A 15 7.09 -1.96 -6.72
N ALA A 16 7.93 -2.27 -7.71
CA ALA A 16 8.13 -1.41 -8.88
C ALA A 16 6.82 -1.19 -9.67
N ILE A 17 5.91 -2.16 -9.69
CA ILE A 17 4.62 -2.07 -10.38
C ILE A 17 3.77 -0.95 -9.81
N ILE A 18 3.64 -0.87 -8.48
CA ILE A 18 2.86 0.17 -7.81
C ILE A 18 3.51 1.53 -7.95
N GLN A 19 4.83 1.62 -7.72
CA GLN A 19 5.54 2.91 -7.82
C GLN A 19 5.48 3.47 -9.25
N ARG A 20 5.62 2.61 -10.26
CA ARG A 20 5.44 3.00 -11.67
C ARG A 20 4.02 3.46 -11.96
N ALA A 21 3.01 2.73 -11.48
CA ALA A 21 1.61 3.13 -11.65
C ALA A 21 1.30 4.47 -10.97
N TRP A 22 1.88 4.73 -9.79
CA TRP A 22 1.78 6.01 -9.11
C TRP A 22 2.43 7.16 -9.89
N GLN A 23 3.60 6.93 -10.50
CA GLN A 23 4.26 7.92 -11.35
C GLN A 23 3.48 8.19 -12.64
N GLU A 24 3.07 7.16 -13.37
CA GLU A 24 2.43 7.30 -14.69
C GLU A 24 0.95 7.73 -14.61
N ARG A 25 0.21 7.19 -13.63
CA ARG A 25 -1.26 7.26 -13.61
C ARG A 25 -1.84 7.87 -12.34
N LYS A 26 -1.00 8.27 -11.38
CA LYS A 26 -1.44 8.77 -10.05
C LYS A 26 -2.46 7.84 -9.39
N GLY A 27 -2.27 6.53 -9.53
CA GLY A 27 -3.15 5.49 -9.01
C GLY A 27 -2.44 4.13 -9.00
N PRO A 28 -2.85 3.14 -8.19
CA PRO A 28 -4.10 3.05 -7.41
C PRO A 28 -3.94 3.44 -5.92
N PHE A 29 -5.04 3.70 -5.22
CA PHE A 29 -5.05 3.74 -3.75
C PHE A 29 -4.86 2.32 -3.20
N LEU A 30 -4.03 2.18 -2.17
CA LEU A 30 -3.88 0.90 -1.46
C LEU A 30 -4.64 0.97 -0.15
N HIS A 31 -5.51 -0.01 0.10
CA HIS A 31 -6.27 -0.13 1.34
C HIS A 31 -5.91 -1.42 2.06
N ALA A 32 -5.69 -1.35 3.37
CA ALA A 32 -5.55 -2.51 4.24
C ALA A 32 -6.77 -2.61 5.13
N TRP A 33 -7.48 -3.73 5.04
CA TRP A 33 -8.62 -4.05 5.89
C TRP A 33 -8.35 -5.36 6.62
N VAL A 34 -8.86 -5.46 7.85
CA VAL A 34 -8.83 -6.68 8.65
C VAL A 34 -10.27 -7.11 8.86
N TYR A 35 -10.54 -8.38 8.62
CA TYR A 35 -11.83 -8.99 8.87
C TYR A 35 -11.76 -9.80 10.16
N ASP A 36 -12.57 -9.46 11.16
CA ASP A 36 -12.69 -10.28 12.37
C ASP A 36 -13.71 -11.40 12.12
N LEU A 37 -13.25 -12.65 12.18
CA LEU A 37 -14.10 -13.83 11.99
C LEU A 37 -15.08 -14.07 13.14
N ARG A 38 -14.86 -13.46 14.31
CA ARG A 38 -15.72 -13.64 15.49
C ARG A 38 -16.96 -12.75 15.41
N ASP A 39 -16.77 -11.49 15.06
CA ASP A 39 -17.82 -10.47 15.08
C ASP A 39 -18.32 -10.10 13.66
N GLY A 40 -17.64 -10.59 12.61
CA GLY A 40 -17.99 -10.34 11.21
C GLY A 40 -17.74 -8.90 10.74
N ILE A 41 -17.02 -8.11 11.54
CA ILE A 41 -16.77 -6.69 11.27
C ILE A 41 -15.51 -6.53 10.40
N LEU A 42 -15.65 -5.76 9.33
CA LEU A 42 -14.53 -5.30 8.51
C LEU A 42 -13.98 -4.00 9.08
N GLN A 43 -12.72 -4.01 9.50
CA GLN A 43 -12.08 -2.87 10.13
C GLN A 43 -11.00 -2.28 9.21
N PRO A 44 -11.13 -1.00 8.81
CA PRO A 44 -10.09 -0.33 8.05
C PRO A 44 -8.85 -0.09 8.91
N GLN A 45 -7.66 -0.41 8.38
CA GLN A 45 -6.40 -0.26 9.10
C GLN A 45 -5.58 0.91 8.55
N ILE A 46 -5.30 0.92 7.25
CA ILE A 46 -4.53 1.99 6.59
C ILE A 46 -4.99 2.18 5.16
N THR A 47 -4.93 3.43 4.69
CA THR A 47 -5.06 3.78 3.27
C THR A 47 -3.80 4.53 2.84
N ILE A 48 -3.18 4.08 1.76
CA ILE A 48 -2.01 4.72 1.17
C ILE A 48 -2.45 5.33 -0.16
N ALA A 49 -2.31 6.64 -0.25
CA ALA A 49 -2.61 7.39 -1.46
C ALA A 49 -1.46 7.31 -2.49
N PRO A 50 -1.75 7.49 -3.79
CA PRO A 50 -0.74 7.40 -4.85
C PRO A 50 0.42 8.40 -4.76
N ASP A 51 0.23 9.51 -4.06
CA ASP A 51 1.23 10.53 -3.76
C ASP A 51 2.09 10.20 -2.54
N HIS A 52 1.85 9.05 -1.89
CA HIS A 52 2.63 8.60 -0.75
C HIS A 52 4.09 8.37 -1.14
N LYS A 53 4.98 9.12 -0.48
CA LYS A 53 6.43 9.01 -0.72
C LYS A 53 6.97 7.72 -0.09
N VAL A 54 7.32 6.76 -0.94
CA VAL A 54 8.08 5.58 -0.52
C VAL A 54 9.47 6.02 -0.04
N GLN A 55 9.82 5.62 1.18
CA GLN A 55 11.13 5.94 1.77
C GLN A 55 12.23 5.04 1.21
N ALA A 56 13.46 5.57 1.12
CA ALA A 56 14.65 4.80 0.82
C ALA A 56 14.83 3.65 1.84
N PRO A 57 15.39 2.48 1.46
CA PRO A 57 16.06 2.17 0.20
C PRO A 57 15.16 1.62 -0.92
N PHE A 58 13.83 1.57 -0.73
CA PHE A 58 12.92 0.90 -1.66
C PHE A 58 12.30 1.83 -2.71
N ARG A 59 12.78 3.08 -2.80
CA ARG A 59 12.29 4.06 -3.77
C ARG A 59 12.98 3.80 -5.11
N PHE A 60 12.18 3.55 -6.14
CA PHE A 60 12.66 3.46 -7.52
C PHE A 60 12.55 4.83 -8.17
N ASP A 61 13.66 5.30 -8.75
CA ASP A 61 13.68 6.45 -9.62
C ASP A 61 13.55 5.91 -11.05
N PHE A 62 12.36 6.00 -11.65
CA PHE A 62 12.17 5.62 -13.06
C PHE A 62 12.53 6.84 -13.91
N GLU A 63 13.69 6.79 -14.58
CA GLU A 63 14.02 7.72 -15.67
C GLU A 63 13.04 7.47 -16.85
N ASP A 64 12.57 8.55 -17.47
CA ASP A 64 11.64 8.52 -18.62
C ASP A 64 12.22 7.81 -19.86
#